data_AF-A0A839YYN9-F1
#
_entry.id   AF-A0A839YYN9-F1
#
_cell.length_a   1.000
_cell.length_b   1.000
_cell.length_c   1.000
_cell.angle_alpha   90.00
_cell.angle_beta   90.00
_cell.angle_gamma   90.00
#
_symmetry.space_group_name_H-M   'P 1'
#
loop_
_entity.id
_entity.type
_entity.pdbx_description
1 polymer ?
#
loop_
_entity_poly.entity_id
_entity_poly.type
_entity_poly.pdbx_seq_one_letter_code
_entity_poly.pdbx_strand_id
1 'polypeptide(L)'
;MRRRKRTPAEKAERERRIQATLRKAMKEARSDSPKAGKQKTSRKASPSGSAMAQALVSAGLIKAKSGESSKIDVRDGKGLATKSSKKPAQNGQSSKQKRPRSRALRKTKSPEQRAQEAKAREKLERKKRERLARKLAAIERARRREEEGRKADLARRKAEREKALQGYLRQASSLSFTMLLSGWKKYVGLLDYYQRTGKNPQRAELYAEVVAAVEREWQRRAKLPHTSDEYFDWPSTKAGKGKGGLSSDHWVDQGVLGYLGYSVGEKSDLTQSERHAILRRVFEMHLPPIESPTYMKQWGRPASASRLRKMANSLASFARQAKRRRSTNMQEAINSWEHDLDMLYREYYQAKFGFGWPPV
;
A
#
# COMPACT_ATOMS: atom_id res chain seq x y z
N MET A 1 -23.11 32.50 38.55
CA MET A 1 -22.70 31.55 39.61
C MET A 1 -21.48 30.74 39.18
N ARG A 2 -20.27 31.05 39.66
CA ARG A 2 -19.06 30.27 39.36
C ARG A 2 -18.99 29.05 40.30
N ARG A 3 -19.08 27.84 39.75
CA ARG A 3 -18.90 26.59 40.52
C ARG A 3 -17.44 26.50 41.00
N ARG A 4 -17.23 26.53 42.32
CA ARG A 4 -15.92 26.32 42.94
C ARG A 4 -15.38 24.94 42.52
N LYS A 5 -14.17 24.91 41.98
CA LYS A 5 -13.45 23.67 41.70
C LYS A 5 -13.08 23.03 43.03
N ARG A 6 -13.39 21.74 43.19
CA ARG A 6 -13.09 20.99 44.41
C ARG A 6 -11.58 20.88 44.62
N THR A 7 -11.15 21.07 45.86
CA THR A 7 -9.73 21.00 46.21
C THR A 7 -9.23 19.54 46.13
N PRO A 8 -7.91 19.32 45.95
CA PRO A 8 -7.34 17.97 45.98
C PRO A 8 -7.68 17.19 47.26
N ALA A 9 -7.80 17.89 48.40
CA ALA A 9 -8.21 17.30 49.67
C ALA A 9 -9.65 16.75 49.64
N GLU A 10 -10.59 17.50 49.06
CA GLU A 10 -11.99 17.05 48.91
C GLU A 10 -12.12 15.86 47.96
N LYS A 11 -11.24 15.76 46.95
CA LYS A 11 -11.18 14.58 46.07
C LYS A 11 -10.67 13.35 46.82
N ALA A 12 -9.60 13.50 47.61
CA ALA A 12 -9.03 12.41 48.41
C ALA A 12 -10.01 11.90 49.48
N GLU A 13 -10.75 12.80 50.13
CA GLU A 13 -11.76 12.42 51.12
C GLU A 13 -12.92 11.63 50.48
N ARG A 14 -13.39 12.07 49.30
CA ARG A 14 -14.41 11.36 48.54
C ARG A 14 -13.95 9.95 48.14
N GLU A 15 -12.69 9.81 47.74
CA GLU A 15 -12.11 8.52 47.37
C GLU A 15 -12.02 7.57 48.58
N ARG A 16 -11.63 8.09 49.76
CA ARG A 16 -11.65 7.32 51.02
C ARG A 16 -13.05 6.84 51.38
N ARG A 17 -14.08 7.68 51.21
CA ARG A 17 -15.48 7.27 51.45
C ARG A 17 -15.93 6.16 50.50
N ILE A 18 -15.59 6.27 49.21
CA ILE A 18 -15.90 5.25 48.19
C ILE A 18 -15.21 3.92 48.52
N GLN A 19 -13.92 3.95 48.87
CA GLN A 19 -13.17 2.75 49.26
C GLN A 19 -13.71 2.12 50.55
N ALA A 20 -14.16 2.93 51.52
CA ALA A 20 -14.77 2.43 52.75
C ALA A 20 -16.11 1.72 52.46
N THR A 21 -16.97 2.29 51.60
CA THR A 21 -18.22 1.63 51.17
C THR A 21 -17.95 0.34 50.39
N LEU A 22 -16.95 0.31 49.51
CA LEU A 22 -16.57 -0.90 48.77
C LEU A 22 -16.04 -2.00 49.69
N ARG A 23 -15.23 -1.66 50.69
CA ARG A 23 -14.76 -2.62 51.71
C ARG A 23 -15.90 -3.17 52.55
N LYS A 24 -16.89 -2.33 52.90
CA LYS A 24 -18.09 -2.77 53.64
C LYS A 24 -18.91 -3.75 52.81
N ALA A 25 -19.21 -3.41 51.55
CA ALA A 25 -19.95 -4.29 50.63
C ALA A 25 -19.22 -5.62 50.36
N MET A 26 -17.88 -5.61 50.22
CA MET A 26 -17.11 -6.84 50.05
C MET A 26 -17.06 -7.71 51.31
N LYS A 27 -17.20 -7.11 52.51
CA LYS A 27 -17.27 -7.86 53.77
C LYS A 27 -18.64 -8.54 53.92
N GLU A 28 -19.71 -7.86 53.55
CA GLU A 28 -21.08 -8.40 53.51
C GLU A 28 -21.23 -9.50 52.45
N ALA A 29 -20.65 -9.34 51.26
CA ALA A 29 -20.66 -10.39 50.24
C ALA A 29 -19.85 -11.65 50.63
N ARG A 30 -18.89 -11.52 51.55
CA ARG A 30 -18.12 -12.66 52.08
C ARG A 30 -18.83 -13.41 53.20
N SER A 31 -19.79 -12.81 53.90
CA SER A 31 -20.60 -13.51 54.91
C SER A 31 -21.69 -14.40 54.32
N ASP A 32 -22.11 -14.15 53.07
CA ASP A 32 -23.24 -14.86 52.43
C ASP A 32 -22.84 -16.00 51.46
N SER A 33 -21.55 -16.37 51.37
CA SER A 33 -21.13 -17.46 50.48
C SER A 33 -21.03 -18.82 51.21
N PRO A 34 -21.77 -19.86 50.74
CA PRO A 34 -21.65 -21.21 51.26
C PRO A 34 -20.28 -21.82 50.91
N LYS A 35 -19.66 -22.48 51.90
CA LYS A 35 -18.32 -23.09 51.83
C LYS A 35 -18.28 -24.21 50.78
N ALA A 36 -17.64 -23.96 49.64
CA ALA A 36 -17.21 -24.99 48.69
C ALA A 36 -15.71 -25.28 48.81
N GLY A 37 -15.38 -26.58 48.78
CA GLY A 37 -14.11 -27.16 49.20
C GLY A 37 -12.88 -26.82 48.33
N LYS A 38 -11.73 -26.89 48.99
CA LYS A 38 -10.38 -26.66 48.47
C LYS A 38 -9.92 -27.81 47.56
N GLN A 39 -9.32 -27.49 46.42
CA GLN A 39 -8.26 -28.32 45.82
C GLN A 39 -7.06 -27.46 45.44
N LYS A 40 -5.90 -27.86 45.99
CA LYS A 40 -4.55 -27.36 45.73
C LYS A 40 -3.93 -28.20 44.61
N THR A 41 -3.28 -27.57 43.64
CA THR A 41 -2.09 -28.17 42.99
C THR A 41 -1.05 -27.10 42.68
N SER A 42 0.18 -27.40 43.06
CA SER A 42 1.41 -26.63 42.95
C SER A 42 2.01 -26.70 41.55
N ARG A 43 2.65 -25.60 41.11
CA ARG A 43 3.54 -25.55 39.94
C ARG A 43 5.00 -25.62 40.43
N LYS A 44 5.79 -26.53 39.84
CA LYS A 44 7.26 -26.53 39.88
C LYS A 44 7.82 -25.93 38.59
N ALA A 45 9.00 -25.32 38.70
CA ALA A 45 9.75 -24.65 37.64
C ALA A 45 10.72 -25.59 36.87
N SER A 46 10.90 -25.27 35.58
CA SER A 46 12.09 -25.24 34.68
C SER A 46 13.43 -25.92 35.10
N PRO A 47 14.32 -26.39 34.17
CA PRO A 47 14.95 -25.51 33.15
C PRO A 47 15.52 -26.11 31.84
N SER A 48 15.99 -25.16 31.00
CA SER A 48 17.03 -25.17 29.95
C SER A 48 16.92 -26.14 28.76
N GLY A 49 17.06 -25.72 27.50
CA GLY A 49 17.87 -24.60 27.00
C GLY A 49 19.22 -25.12 26.49
N SER A 50 19.24 -25.76 25.32
CA SER A 50 20.39 -25.92 24.42
C SER A 50 20.06 -27.01 23.39
N ALA A 51 19.29 -26.68 22.36
CA ALA A 51 19.03 -27.60 21.24
C ALA A 51 18.96 -26.88 19.89
N MET A 52 18.57 -25.60 19.87
CA MET A 52 18.38 -24.86 18.62
C MET A 52 19.68 -24.33 18.00
N ALA A 53 20.74 -24.15 18.79
CA ALA A 53 22.04 -23.70 18.29
C ALA A 53 22.81 -24.81 17.55
N GLN A 54 22.64 -26.07 17.96
CA GLN A 54 23.26 -27.23 17.28
C GLN A 54 22.49 -27.60 16.00
N ALA A 55 21.16 -27.46 15.99
CA ALA A 55 20.33 -27.74 14.82
C ALA A 55 20.63 -26.83 13.60
N LEU A 56 21.09 -25.60 13.81
CA LEU A 56 21.38 -24.65 12.73
C LEU A 56 22.76 -24.82 12.09
N VAL A 57 23.72 -25.42 12.81
CA VAL A 57 25.06 -25.73 12.28
C VAL A 57 25.02 -27.04 11.49
N SER A 58 24.28 -28.05 11.96
CA SER A 58 24.09 -29.34 11.26
C SER A 58 23.30 -29.23 9.96
N ALA A 59 22.47 -28.19 9.81
CA ALA A 59 21.66 -27.94 8.62
C ALA A 59 22.40 -27.14 7.51
N GLY A 60 23.68 -26.81 7.70
CA GLY A 60 24.48 -26.13 6.67
C GLY A 60 24.03 -24.70 6.33
N LEU A 61 23.15 -24.10 7.13
CA LEU A 61 22.51 -22.80 6.87
C LEU A 61 23.35 -21.60 7.34
N ILE A 62 24.45 -21.83 8.06
CA ILE A 62 25.38 -20.77 8.48
C ILE A 62 26.83 -21.26 8.30
N LYS A 63 27.62 -20.52 7.52
CA LYS A 63 29.08 -20.68 7.45
C LYS A 63 29.69 -19.79 8.53
N ALA A 64 30.44 -20.39 9.46
CA ALA A 64 31.22 -19.63 10.44
C ALA A 64 32.20 -18.70 9.70
N LYS A 65 32.14 -17.39 9.97
CA LYS A 65 33.15 -16.44 9.54
C LYS A 65 33.58 -15.57 10.72
N SER A 66 34.78 -15.87 11.18
CA SER A 66 35.68 -14.96 11.90
C SER A 66 35.98 -13.74 11.02
N GLY A 67 36.07 -12.58 11.66
CA GLY A 67 36.20 -11.28 11.00
C GLY A 67 37.62 -10.94 10.56
N GLU A 68 37.74 -9.83 9.82
CA GLU A 68 38.81 -8.83 9.99
C GLU A 68 38.52 -7.57 9.16
N SER A 69 39.08 -6.47 9.64
CA SER A 69 38.96 -5.10 9.13
C SER A 69 39.77 -4.84 7.87
N SER A 70 39.35 -3.90 7.03
CA SER A 70 40.25 -2.90 6.43
C SER A 70 39.50 -1.80 5.67
N LYS A 71 40.05 -0.59 5.81
CA LYS A 71 39.74 0.68 5.11
C LYS A 71 39.73 0.52 3.59
N ILE A 72 38.99 1.38 2.88
CA ILE A 72 39.44 2.11 1.68
C ILE A 72 38.39 3.18 1.30
N ASP A 73 38.92 4.22 0.69
CA ASP A 73 38.46 5.58 0.40
C ASP A 73 37.09 5.78 -0.29
N VAL A 74 36.50 6.93 0.05
CA VAL A 74 35.38 7.56 -0.63
C VAL A 74 35.90 8.69 -1.51
N ARG A 75 35.73 8.58 -2.82
CA ARG A 75 35.71 9.73 -3.72
C ARG A 75 34.71 9.54 -4.86
N ASP A 76 34.20 10.70 -5.27
CA ASP A 76 33.40 11.04 -6.47
C ASP A 76 31.89 10.79 -6.36
N GLY A 77 31.01 11.75 -6.64
CA GLY A 77 31.21 13.05 -7.28
C GLY A 77 29.99 13.34 -8.15
N LYS A 78 29.10 14.21 -7.66
CA LYS A 78 27.99 14.81 -8.43
C LYS A 78 28.54 15.74 -9.52
N GLY A 79 27.81 15.89 -10.62
CA GLY A 79 27.69 17.21 -11.25
C GLY A 79 27.62 17.26 -12.77
N LEU A 80 26.42 17.58 -13.25
CA LEU A 80 26.05 18.16 -14.54
C LEU A 80 27.01 19.26 -15.06
N ALA A 81 27.19 19.35 -16.39
CA ALA A 81 26.70 20.47 -17.23
C ALA A 81 27.47 20.65 -18.57
N THR A 82 26.69 20.67 -19.64
CA THR A 82 26.71 21.53 -20.86
C THR A 82 27.98 22.17 -21.45
N LYS A 83 28.00 22.07 -22.79
CA LYS A 83 28.32 23.08 -23.84
C LYS A 83 29.78 23.33 -24.28
N SER A 84 29.85 23.42 -25.62
CA SER A 84 30.66 24.34 -26.45
C SER A 84 32.05 23.90 -26.95
N SER A 85 32.10 23.68 -28.27
CA SER A 85 33.05 24.27 -29.24
C SER A 85 34.47 24.61 -28.79
N LYS A 86 35.48 23.93 -29.37
CA LYS A 86 36.70 24.56 -29.94
C LYS A 86 37.59 23.51 -30.64
N LYS A 87 37.78 23.68 -31.95
CA LYS A 87 39.09 23.54 -32.61
C LYS A 87 39.96 24.76 -32.19
N PRO A 88 41.30 24.81 -32.38
CA PRO A 88 42.17 23.95 -33.19
C PRO A 88 43.55 23.60 -32.58
N ALA A 89 44.34 22.89 -33.40
CA ALA A 89 45.78 23.08 -33.65
C ALA A 89 46.83 22.30 -32.82
N GLN A 90 47.71 21.65 -33.61
CA GLN A 90 49.14 21.32 -33.35
C GLN A 90 49.38 20.19 -32.34
N ASN A 91 50.40 19.34 -32.42
CA ASN A 91 51.67 19.38 -33.15
C ASN A 91 52.17 17.92 -33.22
N GLY A 92 52.86 17.53 -34.27
CA GLY A 92 53.34 16.15 -34.44
C GLY A 92 54.28 16.05 -35.61
N GLN A 93 55.43 16.70 -35.46
CA GLN A 93 56.56 16.67 -36.38
C GLN A 93 56.95 15.23 -36.72
N SER A 94 57.04 14.93 -38.02
CA SER A 94 57.89 13.85 -38.53
C SER A 94 58.62 14.35 -39.76
N SER A 95 59.93 14.23 -39.66
CA SER A 95 61.01 14.64 -40.54
C SER A 95 60.79 14.41 -42.03
N LYS A 96 60.85 15.50 -42.81
CA LYS A 96 61.08 15.47 -44.25
C LYS A 96 62.54 15.10 -44.54
N GLN A 97 62.82 13.83 -44.78
CA GLN A 97 63.99 13.44 -45.58
C GLN A 97 63.65 13.57 -47.07
N LYS A 98 64.23 14.60 -47.72
CA LYS A 98 64.23 14.75 -49.18
C LYS A 98 65.11 13.64 -49.78
N ARG A 99 64.49 12.56 -50.26
CA ARG A 99 65.14 11.58 -51.15
C ARG A 99 65.09 12.09 -52.59
N PRO A 100 66.13 11.85 -53.40
CA PRO A 100 66.22 12.35 -54.77
C PRO A 100 65.12 11.73 -55.65
N ARG A 101 64.47 12.56 -56.46
CA ARG A 101 63.55 12.13 -57.52
C ARG A 101 64.35 11.39 -58.58
N SER A 102 64.54 10.08 -58.43
CA SER A 102 64.87 9.22 -59.55
C SER A 102 63.67 9.16 -60.48
N ARG A 103 63.85 9.70 -61.68
CA ARG A 103 62.92 9.63 -62.81
C ARG A 103 62.89 8.17 -63.30
N ALA A 104 62.23 7.30 -62.54
CA ALA A 104 61.99 5.93 -62.94
C ALA A 104 61.03 5.95 -64.14
N LEU A 105 61.52 5.48 -65.29
CA LEU A 105 60.73 5.18 -66.48
C LEU A 105 59.46 4.43 -66.06
N ARG A 106 58.30 5.07 -66.26
CA ARG A 106 57.00 4.40 -66.19
C ARG A 106 56.99 3.32 -67.26
N LYS A 107 57.40 2.10 -66.90
CA LYS A 107 57.09 0.91 -67.70
C LYS A 107 55.58 0.90 -67.91
N THR A 108 55.15 1.11 -69.15
CA THR A 108 53.75 1.04 -69.55
C THR A 108 53.28 -0.39 -69.27
N LYS A 109 52.41 -0.56 -68.29
CA LYS A 109 51.82 -1.87 -67.96
C LYS A 109 51.27 -2.52 -69.23
N SER A 110 51.61 -3.79 -69.43
CA SER A 110 51.09 -4.61 -70.54
C SER A 110 49.55 -4.59 -70.54
N PRO A 111 48.89 -4.60 -71.70
CA PRO A 111 47.43 -4.66 -71.81
C PRO A 111 46.79 -5.73 -70.92
N GLU A 112 47.46 -6.87 -70.76
CA GLU A 112 47.00 -8.00 -69.95
C GLU A 112 47.00 -7.69 -68.44
N GLN A 113 48.03 -6.99 -67.94
CA GLN A 113 48.10 -6.55 -66.55
C GLN A 113 47.02 -5.50 -66.24
N ARG A 114 46.66 -4.65 -67.21
CA ARG A 114 45.55 -3.68 -67.06
C ARG A 114 44.20 -4.39 -67.01
N ALA A 115 44.01 -5.44 -67.81
CA ALA A 115 42.79 -6.24 -67.81
C ALA A 115 42.62 -7.02 -66.48
N GLN A 116 43.71 -7.58 -65.93
CA GLN A 116 43.69 -8.24 -64.62
C GLN A 116 43.39 -7.25 -63.48
N GLU A 117 43.98 -6.05 -63.49
CA GLU A 117 43.67 -4.99 -62.52
C GLU A 117 42.22 -4.51 -62.62
N ALA A 118 41.64 -4.41 -63.83
CA ALA A 118 40.24 -4.05 -64.02
C ALA A 118 39.30 -5.11 -63.41
N LYS A 119 39.54 -6.40 -63.67
CA LYS A 119 38.78 -7.51 -63.07
C LYS A 119 38.92 -7.54 -61.54
N ALA A 120 40.11 -7.27 -61.00
CA ALA A 120 40.32 -7.20 -59.55
C ALA A 120 39.58 -6.02 -58.90
N ARG A 121 39.56 -4.84 -59.55
CA ARG A 121 38.79 -3.67 -59.12
C ARG A 121 37.29 -3.93 -59.15
N GLU A 122 36.79 -4.55 -60.22
CA GLU A 122 35.38 -4.93 -60.34
C GLU A 122 34.96 -5.91 -59.24
N LYS A 123 35.77 -6.95 -58.97
CA LYS A 123 35.54 -7.90 -57.88
C LYS A 123 35.56 -7.22 -56.51
N LEU A 124 36.44 -6.24 -56.30
CA LEU A 124 36.50 -5.45 -55.07
C LEU A 124 35.25 -4.56 -54.92
N GLU A 125 34.84 -3.87 -55.98
CA GLU A 125 33.62 -3.05 -55.98
C GLU A 125 32.37 -3.89 -55.76
N ARG A 126 32.28 -5.10 -56.34
CA ARG A 126 31.20 -6.05 -56.06
C ARG A 126 31.15 -6.42 -54.58
N LYS A 127 32.30 -6.77 -53.98
CA LYS A 127 32.40 -7.05 -52.53
C LYS A 127 32.03 -5.84 -51.66
N LYS A 128 32.40 -4.62 -52.07
CA LYS A 128 32.00 -3.39 -51.37
C LYS A 128 30.49 -3.17 -51.45
N ARG A 129 29.88 -3.35 -52.62
CA ARG A 129 28.43 -3.27 -52.81
C ARG A 129 27.68 -4.32 -51.98
N GLU A 130 28.15 -5.57 -51.97
CA GLU A 130 27.59 -6.64 -51.13
C GLU A 130 27.71 -6.30 -49.63
N ARG A 131 28.86 -5.78 -49.18
CA ARG A 131 29.04 -5.33 -47.79
C ARG A 131 28.10 -4.17 -47.43
N LEU A 132 27.92 -3.22 -48.32
CA LEU A 132 27.04 -2.07 -48.10
C LEU A 132 25.56 -2.51 -48.06
N ALA A 133 25.14 -3.39 -48.98
CA ALA A 133 23.80 -3.99 -48.96
C ALA A 133 23.53 -4.76 -47.66
N ARG A 134 24.48 -5.56 -47.19
CA ARG A 134 24.37 -6.27 -45.89
C ARG A 134 24.23 -5.30 -44.71
N LYS A 135 25.00 -4.20 -44.71
CA LYS A 135 24.90 -3.16 -43.67
C LYS A 135 23.54 -2.47 -43.68
N LEU A 136 23.02 -2.09 -44.86
CA LEU A 136 21.70 -1.48 -44.97
C LEU A 136 20.59 -2.43 -44.51
N ALA A 137 20.63 -3.70 -44.93
CA ALA A 137 19.68 -4.71 -44.47
C ALA A 137 19.73 -4.93 -42.94
N ALA A 138 20.93 -4.86 -42.34
CA ALA A 138 21.08 -4.96 -40.88
C ALA A 138 20.46 -3.74 -40.16
N ILE A 139 20.64 -2.53 -40.70
CA ILE A 139 20.05 -1.30 -40.18
C ILE A 139 18.51 -1.36 -40.25
N GLU A 140 17.95 -1.81 -41.38
CA GLU A 140 16.50 -1.96 -41.52
C GLU A 140 15.93 -2.99 -40.54
N ARG A 141 16.61 -4.12 -40.34
CA ARG A 141 16.21 -5.12 -39.34
C ARG A 141 16.25 -4.56 -37.93
N ALA A 142 17.29 -3.79 -37.59
CA ALA A 142 17.39 -3.14 -36.29
C ALA A 142 16.24 -2.14 -36.07
N ARG A 143 15.94 -1.32 -37.10
CA ARG A 143 14.83 -0.36 -37.07
C ARG A 143 13.47 -1.06 -36.91
N ARG A 144 13.22 -2.15 -37.64
CA ARG A 144 11.98 -2.95 -37.49
C ARG A 144 11.83 -3.50 -36.08
N ARG A 145 12.90 -4.10 -35.52
CA ARG A 145 12.89 -4.60 -34.15
C ARG A 145 12.62 -3.50 -33.12
N GLU A 146 13.18 -2.32 -33.34
CA GLU A 146 12.95 -1.17 -32.47
C GLU A 146 11.49 -0.68 -32.57
N GLU A 147 10.95 -0.56 -33.79
CA GLU A 147 9.55 -0.20 -34.02
C GLU A 147 8.57 -1.22 -33.44
N GLU A 148 8.85 -2.51 -33.60
CA GLU A 148 8.09 -3.62 -32.99
C GLU A 148 8.16 -3.55 -31.45
N GLY A 149 9.35 -3.33 -30.89
CA GLY A 149 9.53 -3.14 -29.45
C GLY A 149 8.72 -1.97 -28.90
N ARG A 150 8.71 -0.82 -29.60
CA ARG A 150 7.87 0.34 -29.22
C ARG A 150 6.38 0.03 -29.31
N LYS A 151 5.93 -0.67 -30.37
CA LYS A 151 4.53 -1.09 -30.52
C LYS A 151 4.11 -2.05 -29.40
N ALA A 152 4.97 -3.00 -29.06
CA ALA A 152 4.73 -3.96 -27.98
C ALA A 152 4.62 -3.28 -26.61
N ASP A 153 5.52 -2.33 -26.29
CA ASP A 153 5.45 -1.57 -25.03
C ASP A 153 4.17 -0.71 -24.97
N LEU A 154 3.76 -0.09 -26.08
CA LEU A 154 2.51 0.66 -26.15
C LEU A 154 1.28 -0.24 -25.93
N ALA A 155 1.27 -1.44 -26.51
CA ALA A 155 0.22 -2.43 -26.30
C ALA A 155 0.16 -2.91 -24.84
N ARG A 156 1.32 -3.17 -24.22
CA ARG A 156 1.39 -3.55 -22.80
C ARG A 156 0.79 -2.47 -21.90
N ARG A 157 1.19 -1.21 -22.09
CA ARG A 157 0.65 -0.07 -21.33
C ARG A 157 -0.85 0.12 -21.54
N LYS A 158 -1.37 -0.20 -22.73
CA LYS A 158 -2.81 -0.17 -23.02
C LYS A 158 -3.53 -1.24 -22.20
N ALA A 159 -3.08 -2.49 -22.25
CA ALA A 159 -3.66 -3.60 -21.50
C ALA A 159 -3.60 -3.39 -19.98
N GLU A 160 -2.49 -2.90 -19.45
CA GLU A 160 -2.34 -2.56 -18.02
C GLU A 160 -3.38 -1.51 -17.58
N ARG A 161 -3.64 -0.51 -18.42
CA ARG A 161 -4.63 0.53 -18.13
C ARG A 161 -6.06 0.00 -18.16
N GLU A 162 -6.41 -0.79 -19.17
CA GLU A 162 -7.72 -1.45 -19.26
C GLU A 162 -7.96 -2.34 -18.03
N LYS A 163 -6.98 -3.15 -17.65
CA LYS A 163 -7.04 -3.96 -16.43
C LYS A 163 -7.25 -3.12 -15.18
N ALA A 164 -6.59 -1.97 -15.07
CA ALA A 164 -6.78 -1.06 -13.93
C ALA A 164 -8.19 -0.45 -13.90
N LEU A 165 -8.74 -0.06 -15.05
CA LEU A 165 -10.09 0.49 -15.16
C LEU A 165 -11.17 -0.57 -14.86
N GLN A 166 -10.98 -1.79 -15.36
CA GLN A 166 -11.83 -2.92 -15.02
C GLN A 166 -11.75 -3.29 -13.53
N GLY A 167 -10.59 -3.09 -12.89
CA GLY A 167 -10.45 -3.18 -11.43
C GLY A 167 -11.28 -2.11 -10.71
N TYR A 168 -11.21 -0.86 -11.17
CA TYR A 168 -11.97 0.26 -10.63
C TYR A 168 -13.49 0.03 -10.75
N LEU A 169 -13.95 -0.42 -11.93
CA LEU A 169 -15.35 -0.75 -12.20
C LEU A 169 -15.88 -1.83 -11.24
N ARG A 170 -15.14 -2.93 -11.08
CA ARG A 170 -15.51 -4.02 -10.16
C ARG A 170 -15.59 -3.58 -8.70
N GLN A 171 -14.88 -2.54 -8.32
CA GLN A 171 -14.83 -2.03 -6.94
C GLN A 171 -15.71 -0.79 -6.73
N ALA A 172 -16.47 -0.32 -7.74
CA ALA A 172 -17.19 0.95 -7.65
C ALA A 172 -18.11 1.06 -6.41
N SER A 173 -18.81 -0.03 -6.06
CA SER A 173 -19.70 -0.10 -4.89
C SER A 173 -18.97 0.00 -3.55
N SER A 174 -17.69 -0.33 -3.49
CA SER A 174 -16.87 -0.26 -2.26
C SER A 174 -16.13 1.06 -2.11
N LEU A 175 -16.07 1.89 -3.16
CA LEU A 175 -15.38 3.17 -3.11
C LEU A 175 -16.18 4.21 -2.31
N SER A 176 -15.47 5.05 -1.55
CA SER A 176 -16.08 6.22 -0.90
C SER A 176 -16.62 7.20 -1.93
N PHE A 177 -17.57 8.05 -1.51
CA PHE A 177 -18.10 9.09 -2.39
C PHE A 177 -17.00 9.99 -2.97
N THR A 178 -16.00 10.35 -2.16
CA THR A 178 -14.85 11.18 -2.58
C THR A 178 -13.99 10.52 -3.67
N MET A 179 -13.78 9.19 -3.59
CA MET A 179 -13.04 8.43 -4.58
C MET A 179 -13.83 8.29 -5.89
N LEU A 180 -15.14 8.09 -5.81
CA LEU A 180 -16.04 8.09 -6.95
C LEU A 180 -16.06 9.46 -7.65
N LEU A 181 -16.23 10.55 -6.89
CA LEU A 181 -16.22 11.91 -7.43
C LEU A 181 -14.90 12.27 -8.10
N SER A 182 -13.77 11.90 -7.49
CA SER A 182 -12.45 12.15 -8.08
C SER A 182 -12.26 11.35 -9.37
N GLY A 183 -12.70 10.10 -9.40
CA GLY A 183 -12.70 9.27 -10.61
C GLY A 183 -13.59 9.86 -11.70
N TRP A 184 -14.85 10.15 -11.38
CA TRP A 184 -15.81 10.75 -12.30
C TRP A 184 -15.29 12.04 -12.94
N LYS A 185 -14.80 13.00 -12.14
CA LYS A 185 -14.21 14.26 -12.66
C LYS A 185 -13.09 14.01 -13.66
N LYS A 186 -12.20 13.07 -13.34
CA LYS A 186 -11.09 12.69 -14.21
C LYS A 186 -11.58 12.08 -15.53
N TYR A 187 -12.51 11.12 -15.46
CA TYR A 187 -12.93 10.36 -16.63
C TYR A 187 -13.93 11.11 -17.51
N VAL A 188 -14.75 12.00 -16.96
CA VAL A 188 -15.56 12.94 -17.74
C VAL A 188 -14.68 13.87 -18.57
N GLY A 189 -13.64 14.47 -17.96
CA GLY A 189 -12.72 15.33 -18.70
C GLY A 189 -11.95 14.59 -19.80
N LEU A 190 -11.57 13.34 -19.56
CA LEU A 190 -10.94 12.50 -20.59
C LEU A 190 -11.92 12.10 -21.69
N LEU A 191 -13.14 11.68 -21.33
CA LEU A 191 -14.18 11.31 -22.27
C LEU A 191 -14.47 12.45 -23.24
N ASP A 192 -14.72 13.65 -22.72
CA ASP A 192 -14.99 14.86 -23.49
C ASP A 192 -13.83 15.19 -24.45
N TYR A 193 -12.58 15.09 -23.99
CA TYR A 193 -11.41 15.28 -24.84
C TYR A 193 -11.36 14.29 -26.01
N TYR A 194 -11.58 13.00 -25.76
CA TYR A 194 -11.51 11.98 -26.81
C TYR A 194 -12.70 12.04 -27.77
N GLN A 195 -13.89 12.41 -27.29
CA GLN A 195 -15.05 12.67 -28.13
C GLN A 195 -14.82 13.86 -29.07
N ARG A 196 -14.34 15.01 -28.56
CA ARG A 196 -14.09 16.21 -29.38
C ARG A 196 -12.98 16.00 -30.41
N THR A 197 -11.93 15.28 -30.04
CA THR A 197 -10.79 15.08 -30.95
C THR A 197 -10.97 13.91 -31.92
N GLY A 198 -11.97 13.05 -31.71
CA GLY A 198 -12.16 11.79 -32.46
C GLY A 198 -11.00 10.80 -32.31
N LYS A 199 -10.04 11.08 -31.43
CA LYS A 199 -8.85 10.24 -31.25
C LYS A 199 -9.24 8.99 -30.48
N ASN A 200 -8.77 7.82 -30.93
CA ASN A 200 -8.84 6.56 -30.18
C ASN A 200 -10.25 6.27 -29.61
N PRO A 201 -11.23 5.94 -30.46
CA PRO A 201 -12.64 5.77 -30.06
C PRO A 201 -12.83 4.70 -28.98
N GLN A 202 -11.99 3.66 -28.98
CA GLN A 202 -11.96 2.63 -27.95
C GLN A 202 -11.68 3.20 -26.55
N ARG A 203 -10.88 4.27 -26.44
CA ARG A 203 -10.65 4.96 -25.15
C ARG A 203 -11.87 5.77 -24.73
N ALA A 204 -12.55 6.42 -25.67
CA ALA A 204 -13.76 7.15 -25.36
C ALA A 204 -14.83 6.19 -24.81
N GLU A 205 -15.04 5.06 -25.46
CA GLU A 205 -15.98 4.03 -25.02
C GLU A 205 -15.64 3.51 -23.60
N LEU A 206 -14.38 3.18 -23.35
CA LEU A 206 -13.94 2.72 -22.03
C LEU A 206 -14.13 3.79 -20.94
N TYR A 207 -13.90 5.08 -21.23
CA TYR A 207 -14.16 6.14 -20.26
C TYR A 207 -15.64 6.41 -20.06
N ALA A 208 -16.45 6.29 -21.12
CA ALA A 208 -17.90 6.35 -21.01
C ALA A 208 -18.44 5.25 -20.10
N GLU A 209 -17.92 4.03 -20.21
CA GLU A 209 -18.29 2.92 -19.32
C GLU A 209 -17.98 3.24 -17.85
N VAL A 210 -16.81 3.82 -17.57
CA VAL A 210 -16.40 4.23 -16.22
C VAL A 210 -17.29 5.34 -15.68
N VAL A 211 -17.56 6.38 -16.47
CA VAL A 211 -18.46 7.47 -16.08
C VAL A 211 -19.84 6.94 -15.76
N ALA A 212 -20.42 6.13 -16.66
CA ALA A 212 -21.73 5.55 -16.49
C ALA A 212 -21.79 4.62 -15.26
N ALA A 213 -20.72 3.88 -14.96
CA ALA A 213 -20.67 3.04 -13.75
C ALA A 213 -20.67 3.87 -12.46
N VAL A 214 -19.93 4.98 -12.42
CA VAL A 214 -19.96 5.88 -11.26
C VAL A 214 -21.34 6.53 -11.10
N GLU A 215 -21.96 6.96 -12.20
CA GLU A 215 -23.29 7.57 -12.17
C GLU A 215 -24.37 6.57 -11.75
N ARG A 216 -24.30 5.32 -12.21
CA ARG A 216 -25.17 4.24 -11.70
C ARG A 216 -25.00 4.05 -10.21
N GLU A 217 -23.77 4.08 -9.70
CA GLU A 217 -23.48 3.96 -8.28
C GLU A 217 -24.01 5.16 -7.48
N TRP A 218 -23.97 6.38 -8.04
CA TRP A 218 -24.61 7.55 -7.42
C TRP A 218 -26.12 7.47 -7.44
N GLN A 219 -26.74 7.07 -8.56
CA GLN A 219 -28.17 6.84 -8.63
C GLN A 219 -28.63 5.79 -7.61
N ARG A 220 -27.85 4.70 -7.47
CA ARG A 220 -28.08 3.69 -6.42
C ARG A 220 -28.06 4.31 -5.04
N ARG A 221 -27.08 5.17 -4.73
CA ARG A 221 -26.96 5.86 -3.43
C ARG A 221 -28.04 6.92 -3.21
N ALA A 222 -28.47 7.63 -4.25
CA ALA A 222 -29.49 8.67 -4.17
C ALA A 222 -30.89 8.11 -3.86
N LYS A 223 -31.17 6.87 -4.31
CA LYS A 223 -32.41 6.16 -3.99
C LYS A 223 -32.44 5.58 -2.58
N LEU A 224 -31.34 5.67 -1.82
CA LEU A 224 -31.33 5.29 -0.41
C LEU A 224 -32.12 6.33 0.40
N PRO A 225 -33.04 5.93 1.29
CA PRO A 225 -33.81 6.86 2.12
C PRO A 225 -32.89 7.83 2.87
N HIS A 226 -33.00 9.13 2.62
CA HIS A 226 -32.13 10.16 3.21
C HIS A 226 -32.37 10.44 4.71
N THR A 227 -33.31 9.74 5.34
CA THR A 227 -33.68 9.90 6.76
C THR A 227 -33.20 8.78 7.68
N SER A 228 -32.50 7.76 7.17
CA SER A 228 -32.01 6.65 7.99
C SER A 228 -30.48 6.71 8.14
N ASP A 229 -29.97 6.25 9.29
CA ASP A 229 -28.54 6.06 9.57
C ASP A 229 -27.85 5.04 8.61
N GLU A 230 -28.49 4.62 7.52
CA GLU A 230 -28.22 3.41 6.73
C GLU A 230 -26.98 3.45 5.84
N TYR A 231 -26.47 4.63 5.48
CA TYR A 231 -25.24 4.73 4.69
C TYR A 231 -24.17 5.57 5.40
N PHE A 232 -22.95 5.05 5.43
CA PHE A 232 -21.77 5.79 5.87
C PHE A 232 -20.53 5.32 5.12
N ASP A 233 -19.60 6.23 4.83
CA ASP A 233 -18.35 5.85 4.19
C ASP A 233 -17.55 4.89 5.08
N TRP A 234 -17.20 3.72 4.53
CA TRP A 234 -16.39 2.75 5.26
C TRP A 234 -15.04 3.36 5.65
N PRO A 235 -14.63 3.28 6.92
CA PRO A 235 -13.46 4.00 7.40
C PRO A 235 -12.16 3.39 6.86
N SER A 236 -11.21 4.26 6.50
CA SER A 236 -9.87 3.83 6.09
C SER A 236 -8.91 3.71 7.27
N THR A 237 -8.02 2.72 7.19
CA THR A 237 -6.88 2.55 8.11
C THR A 237 -5.60 3.23 7.61
N LYS A 238 -5.65 3.94 6.48
CA LYS A 238 -4.50 4.71 5.97
C LYS A 238 -4.19 5.87 6.92
N ALA A 239 -2.95 5.94 7.39
CA ALA A 239 -2.50 6.96 8.33
C ALA A 239 -1.48 7.90 7.66
N GLY A 240 -1.85 9.17 7.46
CA GLY A 240 -0.90 10.23 7.15
C GLY A 240 -0.14 10.73 8.39
N LYS A 241 0.89 11.57 8.20
CA LYS A 241 1.60 12.26 9.29
C LYS A 241 0.59 13.07 10.13
N GLY A 242 0.54 12.81 11.43
CA GLY A 242 -0.33 13.54 12.36
C GLY A 242 0.20 14.94 12.66
N LYS A 243 -0.70 15.90 12.91
CA LYS A 243 -0.35 17.27 13.34
C LYS A 243 0.01 17.39 14.84
N GLY A 244 0.09 16.27 15.57
CA GLY A 244 0.66 16.24 16.93
C GLY A 244 -0.15 16.89 18.06
N GLY A 245 -1.45 17.20 17.86
CA GLY A 245 -2.27 17.86 18.89
C GLY A 245 -3.62 17.18 19.08
N LEU A 246 -3.73 16.28 20.05
CA LEU A 246 -5.01 15.87 20.62
C LEU A 246 -4.86 15.93 22.15
N SER A 247 -5.73 16.70 22.81
CA SER A 247 -5.82 16.68 24.27
C SER A 247 -6.41 15.34 24.72
N SER A 248 -5.80 14.75 25.76
CA SER A 248 -6.21 13.50 26.40
C SER A 248 -7.27 13.70 27.48
N ASP A 249 -7.73 14.93 27.73
CA ASP A 249 -8.50 15.30 28.93
C ASP A 249 -9.90 14.64 29.03
N HIS A 250 -10.34 13.93 27.99
CA HIS A 250 -11.65 13.26 27.92
C HIS A 250 -11.59 11.81 27.39
N TRP A 251 -10.42 11.16 27.42
CA TRP A 251 -10.34 9.77 27.00
C TRP A 251 -10.90 8.86 28.09
N VAL A 252 -11.79 7.95 27.69
CA VAL A 252 -12.28 6.89 28.56
C VAL A 252 -11.17 5.86 28.71
N ASP A 253 -10.84 5.48 29.95
CA ASP A 253 -9.75 4.54 30.27
C ASP A 253 -9.95 3.17 29.61
N GLN A 254 -11.20 2.74 29.42
CA GLN A 254 -11.56 1.51 28.71
C GLN A 254 -12.85 1.70 27.86
N GLY A 255 -12.73 1.66 26.54
CA GLY A 255 -13.89 1.74 25.64
C GLY A 255 -14.76 0.48 25.62
N VAL A 256 -15.98 0.56 25.08
CA VAL A 256 -16.96 -0.56 25.04
C VAL A 256 -16.38 -1.89 24.56
N LEU A 257 -15.58 -1.88 23.49
CA LEU A 257 -14.98 -3.12 22.97
C LEU A 257 -14.05 -3.75 24.00
N GLY A 258 -13.14 -2.96 24.58
CA GLY A 258 -12.24 -3.44 25.62
C GLY A 258 -12.97 -3.90 26.87
N TYR A 259 -14.08 -3.22 27.25
CA TYR A 259 -14.92 -3.64 28.38
C TYR A 259 -15.57 -5.02 28.14
N LEU A 260 -16.00 -5.29 26.91
CA LEU A 260 -16.60 -6.56 26.50
C LEU A 260 -15.56 -7.65 26.18
N GLY A 261 -14.30 -7.45 26.57
CA GLY A 261 -13.23 -8.43 26.44
C GLY A 261 -12.52 -8.44 25.08
N TYR A 262 -12.90 -7.58 24.13
CA TYR A 262 -12.18 -7.50 22.85
C TYR A 262 -10.77 -6.92 23.05
N SER A 263 -9.77 -7.69 22.65
CA SER A 263 -8.37 -7.28 22.66
C SER A 263 -7.62 -7.86 21.44
N VAL A 264 -6.45 -7.29 21.11
CA VAL A 264 -5.59 -7.71 19.99
C VAL A 264 -4.10 -7.52 20.32
N GLY A 265 -3.24 -8.11 19.50
CA GLY A 265 -1.78 -8.01 19.59
C GLY A 265 -1.18 -9.01 20.58
N GLU A 266 0.12 -8.92 20.81
CA GLU A 266 0.92 -9.89 21.57
C GLU A 266 0.38 -10.23 22.98
N LYS A 267 -0.37 -9.30 23.60
CA LYS A 267 -0.95 -9.49 24.94
C LYS A 267 -2.37 -10.06 24.94
N SER A 268 -2.97 -10.25 23.76
CA SER A 268 -4.30 -10.83 23.61
C SER A 268 -4.19 -12.36 23.64
N ASP A 269 -5.01 -12.98 24.45
CA ASP A 269 -5.24 -14.43 24.47
C ASP A 269 -6.29 -14.88 23.45
N LEU A 270 -6.99 -13.93 22.81
CA LEU A 270 -8.06 -14.23 21.85
C LEU A 270 -7.56 -14.66 20.47
N THR A 271 -8.10 -15.78 20.01
CA THR A 271 -8.04 -16.20 18.61
C THR A 271 -8.88 -15.26 17.72
N GLN A 272 -8.62 -15.28 16.42
CA GLN A 272 -9.42 -14.53 15.45
C GLN A 272 -10.92 -14.88 15.50
N SER A 273 -11.24 -16.16 15.67
CA SER A 273 -12.63 -16.61 15.74
C SER A 273 -13.35 -16.01 16.96
N GLU A 274 -12.70 -16.01 18.12
CA GLU A 274 -13.25 -15.43 19.35
C GLU A 274 -13.42 -13.91 19.23
N ARG A 275 -12.44 -13.21 18.66
CA ARG A 275 -12.56 -11.77 18.38
C ARG A 275 -13.75 -11.48 17.48
N HIS A 276 -13.91 -12.24 16.40
CA HIS A 276 -15.06 -12.11 15.50
C HIS A 276 -16.37 -12.39 16.24
N ALA A 277 -16.45 -13.45 17.05
CA ALA A 277 -17.63 -13.77 17.85
C ALA A 277 -18.02 -12.64 18.80
N ILE A 278 -17.03 -12.03 19.50
CA ILE A 278 -17.27 -10.86 20.35
C ILE A 278 -17.83 -9.72 19.51
N LEU A 279 -17.21 -9.38 18.37
CA LEU A 279 -17.65 -8.28 17.52
C LEU A 279 -19.07 -8.50 16.98
N ARG A 280 -19.41 -9.71 16.51
CA ARG A 280 -20.79 -10.05 16.11
C ARG A 280 -21.76 -9.83 17.27
N ARG A 281 -21.39 -10.30 18.48
CA ARG A 281 -22.22 -10.11 19.66
C ARG A 281 -22.40 -8.63 20.01
N VAL A 282 -21.34 -7.82 19.96
CA VAL A 282 -21.41 -6.36 20.17
C VAL A 282 -22.33 -5.69 19.16
N PHE A 283 -22.35 -6.15 17.91
CA PHE A 283 -23.24 -5.62 16.89
C PHE A 283 -24.72 -5.90 17.22
N GLU A 284 -25.04 -7.11 17.66
CA GLU A 284 -26.42 -7.59 17.86
C GLU A 284 -26.99 -7.34 19.25
N MET A 285 -26.15 -7.14 20.26
CA MET A 285 -26.60 -7.04 21.65
C MET A 285 -27.03 -5.63 22.05
N HIS A 286 -27.90 -5.59 23.07
CA HIS A 286 -28.06 -4.42 23.91
C HIS A 286 -26.79 -4.23 24.74
N LEU A 287 -26.14 -3.06 24.63
CA LEU A 287 -24.88 -2.80 25.33
C LEU A 287 -25.14 -2.56 26.82
N PRO A 288 -24.24 -3.04 27.70
CA PRO A 288 -24.27 -2.65 29.10
C PRO A 288 -24.07 -1.12 29.24
N PRO A 289 -24.71 -0.47 30.23
CA PRO A 289 -24.59 0.98 30.45
C PRO A 289 -23.28 1.34 31.15
N ILE A 290 -22.16 1.14 30.45
CA ILE A 290 -20.81 1.26 31.04
C ILE A 290 -20.32 2.71 31.16
N GLU A 291 -20.96 3.62 30.44
CA GLU A 291 -20.54 5.00 30.28
C GLU A 291 -21.74 5.95 30.25
N SER A 292 -21.48 7.25 30.17
CA SER A 292 -22.55 8.26 30.13
C SER A 292 -23.62 7.93 29.06
N PRO A 293 -24.92 8.20 29.33
CA PRO A 293 -25.98 7.97 28.36
C PRO A 293 -25.72 8.63 27.00
N THR A 294 -25.11 9.81 27.00
CA THR A 294 -24.70 10.53 25.78
C THR A 294 -23.65 9.77 24.98
N TYR A 295 -22.64 9.18 25.64
CA TYR A 295 -21.64 8.35 24.97
C TYR A 295 -22.27 7.05 24.43
N MET A 296 -23.10 6.39 25.23
CA MET A 296 -23.77 5.15 24.83
C MET A 296 -24.74 5.36 23.66
N LYS A 297 -25.40 6.53 23.57
CA LYS A 297 -26.25 6.89 22.42
C LYS A 297 -25.48 6.88 21.09
N GLN A 298 -24.18 7.19 21.08
CA GLN A 298 -23.35 7.16 19.86
C GLN A 298 -23.14 5.75 19.30
N TRP A 299 -23.32 4.72 20.12
CA TRP A 299 -23.24 3.33 19.68
C TRP A 299 -24.51 2.88 18.95
N GLY A 300 -25.60 3.66 18.98
CA GLY A 300 -26.83 3.34 18.27
C GLY A 300 -27.53 2.08 18.78
N ARG A 301 -28.65 1.73 18.13
CA ARG A 301 -29.45 0.54 18.45
C ARG A 301 -28.73 -0.75 18.02
N PRO A 302 -29.06 -1.91 18.61
CA PRO A 302 -28.53 -3.19 18.15
C PRO A 302 -28.83 -3.42 16.66
N ALA A 303 -27.91 -4.08 15.98
CA ALA A 303 -27.95 -4.40 14.55
C ALA A 303 -28.20 -3.19 13.62
N SER A 304 -27.91 -1.96 14.06
CA SER A 304 -28.11 -0.74 13.28
C SER A 304 -26.86 -0.30 12.51
N ALA A 305 -27.05 0.47 11.46
CA ALA A 305 -25.95 1.08 10.73
C ALA A 305 -25.12 2.03 11.60
N SER A 306 -25.74 2.76 12.54
CA SER A 306 -25.04 3.55 13.55
C SER A 306 -24.11 2.70 14.44
N ARG A 307 -24.55 1.50 14.84
CA ARG A 307 -23.72 0.54 15.60
C ARG A 307 -22.52 0.08 14.78
N LEU A 308 -22.75 -0.34 13.53
CA LEU A 308 -21.69 -0.76 12.63
C LEU A 308 -20.68 0.37 12.39
N ARG A 309 -21.17 1.59 12.14
CA ARG A 309 -20.35 2.79 11.95
C ARG A 309 -19.47 3.06 13.16
N LYS A 310 -20.00 2.98 14.37
CA LYS A 310 -19.23 3.22 15.60
C LYS A 310 -18.14 2.16 15.79
N MET A 311 -18.46 0.88 15.57
CA MET A 311 -17.51 -0.22 15.65
C MET A 311 -16.38 -0.07 14.61
N ALA A 312 -16.74 0.10 13.34
CA ALA A 312 -15.79 0.24 12.24
C ALA A 312 -14.85 1.43 12.45
N ASN A 313 -15.39 2.59 12.85
CA ASN A 313 -14.58 3.78 13.12
C ASN A 313 -13.64 3.58 14.32
N SER A 314 -14.04 2.79 15.31
CA SER A 314 -13.21 2.50 16.48
C SER A 314 -12.01 1.66 16.07
N LEU A 315 -12.23 0.53 15.39
CA LEU A 315 -11.16 -0.35 14.88
C LEU A 315 -10.20 0.39 13.92
N ALA A 316 -10.74 1.14 12.95
CA ALA A 316 -9.92 1.92 12.04
C ALA A 316 -9.11 3.01 12.75
N SER A 317 -9.64 3.59 13.83
CA SER A 317 -8.91 4.56 14.63
C SER A 317 -7.81 3.90 15.46
N PHE A 318 -8.03 2.70 15.99
CA PHE A 318 -6.98 1.94 16.68
C PHE A 318 -5.82 1.63 15.73
N ALA A 319 -6.11 1.09 14.53
CA ALA A 319 -5.11 0.81 13.52
C ALA A 319 -4.32 2.07 13.09
N ARG A 320 -5.02 3.19 12.81
CA ARG A 320 -4.34 4.45 12.45
C ARG A 320 -3.47 5.00 13.56
N GLN A 321 -3.92 4.92 14.82
CA GLN A 321 -3.14 5.38 15.96
C GLN A 321 -1.90 4.52 16.15
N ALA A 322 -2.02 3.20 16.08
CA ALA A 322 -0.89 2.29 16.17
C ALA A 322 0.13 2.52 15.05
N LYS A 323 -0.30 2.71 13.80
CA LYS A 323 0.59 3.06 12.67
C LYS A 323 1.37 4.35 12.86
N ARG A 324 0.87 5.29 13.67
CA ARG A 324 1.56 6.56 13.98
C ARG A 324 2.52 6.44 15.15
N ARG A 325 2.39 5.41 15.99
CA ARG A 325 3.31 5.17 17.11
C ARG A 325 4.63 4.63 16.53
N ARG A 326 5.74 5.29 16.88
CA ARG A 326 7.09 4.91 16.41
C ARG A 326 7.88 4.06 17.42
N SER A 327 7.43 4.01 18.67
CA SER A 327 8.18 3.46 19.80
C SER A 327 7.93 1.96 20.07
N THR A 328 6.99 1.33 19.37
CA THR A 328 6.56 -0.05 19.66
C THR A 328 6.16 -0.75 18.38
N ASN A 329 6.59 -1.99 18.19
CA ASN A 329 6.11 -2.81 17.09
C ASN A 329 4.66 -3.22 17.36
N MET A 330 3.73 -2.64 16.61
CA MET A 330 2.28 -2.89 16.75
C MET A 330 1.73 -3.65 15.54
N GLN A 331 2.59 -4.27 14.71
CA GLN A 331 2.19 -4.81 13.42
C GLN A 331 1.13 -5.91 13.54
N GLU A 332 1.25 -6.78 14.53
CA GLU A 332 0.28 -7.85 14.80
C GLU A 332 -1.10 -7.29 15.18
N ALA A 333 -1.13 -6.28 16.07
CA ALA A 333 -2.37 -5.59 16.45
C ALA A 333 -2.99 -4.86 15.26
N ILE A 334 -2.16 -4.20 14.42
CA ILE A 334 -2.60 -3.53 13.19
C ILE A 334 -3.26 -4.54 12.24
N ASN A 335 -2.59 -5.67 11.98
CA ASN A 335 -3.13 -6.72 11.11
C ASN A 335 -4.44 -7.28 11.67
N SER A 336 -4.53 -7.49 12.98
CA SER A 336 -5.73 -7.99 13.65
C SER A 336 -6.91 -7.02 13.49
N TRP A 337 -6.71 -5.73 13.79
CA TRP A 337 -7.77 -4.72 13.59
C TRP A 337 -8.21 -4.59 12.14
N GLU A 338 -7.28 -4.69 11.18
CA GLU A 338 -7.59 -4.62 9.75
C GLU A 338 -8.38 -5.83 9.27
N HIS A 339 -8.03 -7.02 9.77
CA HIS A 339 -8.76 -8.25 9.46
C HIS A 339 -10.17 -8.25 10.06
N ASP A 340 -10.28 -7.82 11.33
CA ASP A 340 -11.56 -7.72 12.02
C ASP A 340 -12.46 -6.66 11.35
N LEU A 341 -11.87 -5.56 10.84
CA LEU A 341 -12.58 -4.54 10.04
C LEU A 341 -13.05 -5.11 8.70
N ASP A 342 -12.24 -5.91 8.00
CA ASP A 342 -12.65 -6.57 6.76
C ASP A 342 -13.80 -7.56 6.99
N MET A 343 -13.79 -8.29 8.11
CA MET A 343 -14.91 -9.15 8.49
C MET A 343 -16.20 -8.34 8.67
N LEU A 344 -16.17 -7.26 9.45
CA LEU A 344 -17.36 -6.41 9.66
C LEU A 344 -17.88 -5.81 8.34
N TYR A 345 -16.94 -5.47 7.44
CA TYR A 345 -17.27 -4.97 6.12
C TYR A 345 -18.02 -6.03 5.29
N ARG A 346 -17.49 -7.25 5.20
CA ARG A 346 -18.11 -8.32 4.40
C ARG A 346 -19.46 -8.77 5.00
N GLU A 347 -19.50 -9.02 6.30
CA GLU A 347 -20.68 -9.60 6.97
C GLU A 347 -21.84 -8.62 7.12
N TYR A 348 -21.56 -7.35 7.47
CA TYR A 348 -22.61 -6.41 7.83
C TYR A 348 -22.71 -5.21 6.92
N TYR A 349 -21.64 -4.80 6.26
CA TYR A 349 -21.71 -3.66 5.36
C TYR A 349 -22.09 -4.10 3.93
N GLN A 350 -21.36 -5.05 3.34
CA GLN A 350 -21.65 -5.56 2.02
C GLN A 350 -22.93 -6.40 1.98
N ALA A 351 -23.13 -7.32 2.93
CA ALA A 351 -24.30 -8.20 2.91
C ALA A 351 -25.61 -7.49 3.27
N LYS A 352 -25.58 -6.46 4.13
CA LYS A 352 -26.78 -5.72 4.55
C LYS A 352 -27.10 -4.52 3.66
N PHE A 353 -26.09 -3.89 3.07
CA PHE A 353 -26.28 -2.76 2.13
C PHE A 353 -26.07 -3.16 0.67
N GLY A 354 -25.91 -4.46 0.40
CA GLY A 354 -26.07 -5.11 -0.89
C GLY A 354 -27.39 -5.87 -0.94
N PHE A 355 -28.46 -5.21 -1.39
CA PHE A 355 -29.72 -5.88 -1.74
C PHE A 355 -29.87 -5.81 -3.27
N GLY A 356 -30.16 -6.88 -4.02
CA GLY A 356 -31.09 -7.97 -3.69
C GLY A 356 -32.49 -7.52 -4.11
N TRP A 357 -32.76 -7.50 -5.43
CA TRP A 357 -34.10 -7.20 -5.95
C TRP A 357 -35.10 -8.27 -5.49
N PRO A 358 -36.39 -7.94 -5.31
CA PRO A 358 -37.43 -8.95 -5.15
C PRO A 358 -37.48 -9.87 -6.39
N PRO A 359 -37.86 -11.15 -6.22
CA PRO A 359 -38.23 -11.96 -7.36
C PRO A 359 -39.42 -11.30 -8.07
N VAL A 360 -39.36 -11.32 -9.40
CA VAL A 360 -40.46 -10.95 -10.30
C VAL A 360 -41.78 -11.57 -9.91
#